data_AF-F6FYM8-F1
#
_entry.id   AF-F6FYM8-F1
#
_cell.length_a   1.000
_cell.length_b   1.000
_cell.length_c   1.000
_cell.angle_alpha   90.00
_cell.angle_beta   90.00
_cell.angle_gamma   90.00
#
_symmetry.space_group_name_H-M   'P 1'
#
loop_
_entity.id
_entity.type
_entity.pdbx_description
1 polymer ?
#
loop_
_entity_poly.entity_id
_entity_poly.type
_entity_poly.pdbx_seq_one_letter_code
_entity_poly.pdbx_strand_id
1 'polypeptide(L)'
;MYTYTRADFSATPGARHPTYHSVGLMADYLLSKRTDVDLQGMYQHVGGDATGSILDAAYVAGAENVSFNRSQLLLRAGVRHFF
;
A
#
# COMPACT_ATOMS: atom_id res chain seq x y z
N MET A 1 3.32 2.96 10.53
CA MET A 1 3.12 1.49 10.55
C MET A 1 3.98 0.86 9.46
N TYR A 2 4.56 -0.30 9.71
CA TYR A 2 5.25 -1.10 8.71
C TYR A 2 4.75 -2.54 8.76
N THR A 3 4.57 -3.16 7.60
CA THR A 3 4.13 -4.55 7.47
C THR A 3 4.99 -5.26 6.45
N TYR A 4 5.42 -6.47 6.82
CA TYR A 4 6.10 -7.39 5.93
C TYR A 4 5.22 -8.62 5.73
N THR A 5 5.03 -8.99 4.47
CA THR A 5 4.30 -10.20 4.08
C THR A 5 5.21 -11.05 3.19
N ARG A 6 5.35 -12.32 3.53
CA ARG A 6 5.91 -13.34 2.62
C ARG A 6 4.77 -14.25 2.20
N ALA A 7 4.67 -14.51 0.90
CA ALA A 7 3.68 -15.43 0.36
C ALA A 7 4.37 -16.67 -0.22
N ASP A 8 3.68 -17.80 -0.16
CA ASP A 8 4.04 -19.02 -0.85
C ASP A 8 3.12 -19.18 -2.07
N PHE A 9 3.67 -19.11 -3.27
CA PHE A 9 2.92 -19.17 -4.51
C PHE A 9 3.37 -20.37 -5.35
N SER A 10 2.50 -21.37 -5.49
CA SER A 10 2.76 -22.53 -6.34
C SER A 10 2.20 -22.30 -7.74
N ALA A 11 3.08 -22.25 -8.74
CA ALA A 11 2.72 -22.12 -10.16
C ALA A 11 3.29 -23.27 -10.99
N THR A 12 2.87 -23.41 -12.24
CA THR A 12 3.37 -24.44 -13.18
C THR A 12 4.91 -24.50 -13.26
N PRO A 13 5.66 -23.38 -13.25
CA PRO A 13 7.13 -23.39 -13.24
C PRO A 13 7.77 -23.74 -11.88
N GLY A 14 6.97 -24.05 -10.86
CA GLY A 14 7.40 -24.34 -9.49
C GLY A 14 6.92 -23.31 -8.46
N ALA A 15 7.28 -23.55 -7.20
CA ALA A 15 7.02 -22.63 -6.10
C ALA A 15 7.82 -21.33 -6.25
N ARG A 16 7.24 -20.22 -5.78
CA ARG A 16 7.78 -18.87 -5.77
C ARG A 16 7.41 -18.19 -4.46
N HIS A 17 8.29 -17.31 -3.98
CA HIS A 17 8.15 -16.67 -2.68
C HIS A 17 8.21 -15.14 -2.81
N PRO A 18 7.20 -14.49 -3.39
CA PRO A 18 7.16 -13.04 -3.44
C PRO A 18 7.03 -12.46 -2.03
N THR A 19 7.60 -11.27 -1.84
CA THR A 19 7.52 -10.55 -0.57
C THR A 19 6.94 -9.16 -0.77
N TYR A 20 6.23 -8.65 0.22
CA TYR A 20 5.59 -7.34 0.18
C TYR A 20 6.03 -6.54 1.41
N HIS A 21 6.51 -5.34 1.17
CA HIS A 21 6.89 -4.39 2.20
C HIS A 21 5.98 -3.18 2.09
N SER A 22 5.15 -2.96 3.11
CA SER A 22 4.20 -1.86 3.13
C SER A 22 4.49 -0.93 4.30
N VAL A 23 4.53 0.36 4.04
CA VAL A 23 4.70 1.41 5.05
C VAL A 23 3.57 2.41 4.92
N GLY A 24 3.00 2.79 6.06
CA GLY A 24 1.91 3.76 6.14
C GLY A 24 2.17 4.79 7.22
N LEU A 25 1.80 6.03 6.92
CA LEU A 25 1.81 7.15 7.86
C LEU A 25 0.56 7.99 7.68
N MET A 26 0.11 8.59 8.78
CA MET A 26 -1.03 9.49 8.82
C MET A 26 -0.73 10.62 9.80
N ALA A 27 -1.17 11.81 9.46
CA ALA A 27 -1.13 12.97 10.34
C ALA A 27 -2.44 13.75 10.19
N ASP A 28 -2.92 14.28 11.31
CA ASP A 28 -4.08 15.15 11.36
C ASP A 28 -3.64 16.55 11.81
N TYR A 29 -4.24 17.58 11.22
CA TYR A 29 -4.09 18.96 11.66
C TYR A 29 -5.44 19.54 12.09
N LEU A 30 -5.53 19.93 13.36
CA LEU A 30 -6.73 20.51 13.94
C LEU A 30 -6.86 21.98 13.52
N LEU A 31 -7.78 22.28 12.60
CA LEU A 31 -8.13 23.66 12.24
C LEU A 31 -8.95 24.34 13.34
N SER A 32 -9.80 23.59 14.03
CA SER A 32 -10.60 24.07 15.16
C SER A 32 -11.00 22.91 16.09
N LYS A 33 -11.79 23.18 17.15
CA LYS A 33 -12.42 22.14 17.99
C LYS A 33 -13.32 21.18 17.21
N ARG A 34 -13.80 21.59 16.03
CA ARG A 34 -14.80 20.88 15.23
C ARG A 34 -14.31 20.50 13.83
N THR A 35 -13.11 20.94 13.42
CA THR A 35 -12.63 20.70 12.05
C THR A 35 -11.18 20.26 12.08
N ASP A 36 -10.87 19.19 11.36
CA ASP A 36 -9.51 18.75 11.09
C ASP A 36 -9.29 18.46 9.60
N VAL A 37 -8.02 18.50 9.20
CA VAL A 37 -7.53 18.04 7.89
C VAL A 37 -6.68 16.80 8.14
N ASP A 38 -6.96 15.71 7.45
CA ASP A 38 -6.18 14.48 7.50
C ASP A 38 -5.31 14.34 6.25
N LEU A 39 -4.08 13.89 6.44
CA LEU A 39 -3.18 13.50 5.36
C LEU A 39 -2.63 12.10 5.63
N GLN A 40 -2.79 11.21 4.66
CA GLN A 40 -2.43 9.81 4.74
C GLN A 40 -1.54 9.45 3.56
N GLY A 41 -0.48 8.69 3.83
CA GLY A 41 0.42 8.14 2.82
C GLY A 41 0.66 6.66 3.06
N MET A 42 0.56 5.86 1.99
CA MET A 42 0.87 4.44 2.00
C MET A 42 1.75 4.09 0.81
N TYR A 43 2.82 3.35 1.07
CA TYR A 43 3.74 2.85 0.05
C TYR A 43 3.89 1.35 0.18
N GLN A 44 3.88 0.65 -0.95
CA GLN A 44 4.16 -0.79 -1.01
C GLN A 44 5.27 -1.07 -2.04
N HIS A 45 6.19 -1.95 -1.68
CA HIS A 45 7.21 -2.51 -2.56
C HIS A 45 7.12 -4.04 -2.61
N VAL A 46 7.13 -4.61 -3.83
CA VAL A 46 7.15 -6.06 -4.11
C VAL A 46 8.58 -6.52 -4.35
N GLY A 47 9.07 -7.39 -3.47
CA GLY A 47 10.35 -8.07 -3.55
C GLY A 47 10.20 -9.58 -3.72
N GLY A 48 11.28 -10.30 -3.44
CA GLY A 48 11.32 -11.76 -3.57
C GLY A 48 11.25 -12.25 -5.01
N ASP A 49 10.88 -13.52 -5.17
CA ASP A 49 10.87 -14.19 -6.46
C ASP A 49 9.84 -13.57 -7.42
N ALA A 50 10.21 -13.41 -8.69
CA ALA A 50 9.24 -13.07 -9.73
C ALA A 50 8.30 -14.25 -9.99
N THR A 51 7.01 -13.98 -9.96
CA THR A 51 5.95 -14.95 -10.22
C THR A 51 5.56 -15.00 -11.70
N GLY A 52 5.87 -13.97 -12.48
CA GLY A 52 5.42 -13.82 -13.87
C GLY A 52 3.92 -13.51 -13.97
N SER A 53 3.33 -12.98 -12.90
CA SER A 53 1.90 -12.72 -12.77
C SER A 53 1.63 -11.32 -12.20
N ILE A 54 0.36 -10.98 -12.01
CA ILE A 54 -0.06 -9.72 -11.38
C ILE A 54 0.50 -9.54 -9.95
N LEU A 55 0.91 -10.63 -9.30
CA LEU A 55 1.50 -10.60 -7.95
C LEU A 55 2.86 -9.89 -7.90
N ASP A 56 3.49 -9.66 -9.05
CA ASP A 56 4.76 -8.92 -9.18
C ASP A 56 4.53 -7.39 -9.21
N ALA A 57 3.28 -6.95 -9.36
CA ALA A 57 2.88 -5.54 -9.33
C ALA A 57 2.52 -5.11 -7.89
N ALA A 58 2.97 -3.92 -7.49
CA ALA A 58 2.54 -3.36 -6.21
C ALA A 58 1.08 -2.90 -6.27
N TYR A 59 0.34 -3.20 -5.21
CA TYR A 59 -1.02 -2.69 -5.01
C TYR A 59 -1.22 -2.28 -3.55
N VAL A 60 -1.38 -0.98 -3.33
CA VAL A 60 -1.79 -0.39 -2.05
C VAL A 60 -3.32 -0.40 -2.01
N ALA A 61 -3.89 -1.01 -0.98
CA ALA A 61 -5.35 -1.06 -0.82
C ALA A 61 -5.97 0.35 -0.84
N GLY A 62 -6.98 0.54 -1.68
CA GLY A 62 -7.62 1.84 -1.89
C GLY A 62 -7.01 2.68 -3.03
N ALA A 63 -5.96 2.20 -3.69
CA ALA A 63 -5.55 2.72 -5.00
C ALA A 63 -6.54 2.29 -6.09
N GLU A 64 -6.61 3.07 -7.18
CA GLU A 64 -7.51 2.83 -8.31
C GLU A 64 -7.19 1.51 -9.04
N ASN A 65 -5.90 1.20 -9.20
CA ASN A 65 -5.44 0.00 -9.90
C ASN A 65 -4.05 -0.42 -9.40
N VAL A 66 -3.55 -1.57 -9.87
CA VAL A 66 -2.17 -2.01 -9.62
C VAL A 66 -1.15 -1.07 -10.28
N SER A 67 0.05 -1.02 -9.73
CA SER A 67 1.18 -0.34 -10.39
C SER A 67 1.69 -1.15 -11.59
N PHE A 68 2.26 -0.47 -12.59
CA PHE A 68 2.96 -1.13 -13.69
C PHE A 68 4.34 -1.68 -13.28
N ASN A 69 4.78 -1.39 -12.05
CA ASN A 69 6.05 -1.84 -11.50
C ASN A 69 5.91 -2.34 -10.06
N ARG A 70 7.04 -2.72 -9.46
CA ARG A 70 7.12 -3.30 -8.10
C ARG A 70 6.87 -2.30 -6.97
N SER A 71 6.57 -1.04 -7.24
CA SER A 71 6.36 -0.01 -6.24
C SER A 71 5.08 0.76 -6.50
N GLN A 72 4.33 1.08 -5.44
CA GLN A 72 3.16 1.95 -5.53
C GLN A 72 3.09 2.86 -4.31
N LEU A 73 2.80 4.14 -4.55
CA LEU A 73 2.52 5.15 -3.53
C LEU A 73 1.07 5.61 -3.71
N LEU A 74 0.31 5.64 -2.61
CA LEU A 74 -1.01 6.24 -2.51
C LEU A 74 -0.95 7.38 -1.49
N LEU A 75 -1.48 8.54 -1.87
CA LEU A 75 -1.71 9.67 -0.99
C LEU A 75 -3.20 9.95 -0.90
N ARG A 76 -3.68 10.28 0.29
CA ARG A 76 -5.05 10.71 0.56
C ARG A 76 -5.02 11.94 1.44
N ALA A 77 -5.85 12.91 1.11
CA ALA A 77 -6.14 14.07 1.95
C ALA A 77 -7.65 14.18 2.14
N GLY A 78 -8.07 14.58 3.33
CA GLY A 78 -9.48 14.75 3.67
C GLY A 78 -9.70 15.88 4.67
N VAL A 79 -10.99 16.20 4.87
CA VAL A 79 -11.45 17.18 5.85
C VAL A 79 -12.57 16.53 6.65
N ARG A 80 -12.47 16.56 7.98
CA ARG A 80 -13.51 16.09 8.88
C ARG A 80 -14.11 17.27 9.64
N HIS A 81 -15.44 17.35 9.68
CA HIS A 81 -16.17 18.39 10.40
C HIS A 81 -17.22 17.80 11.33
N PHE A 82 -17.22 18.21 12.61
CA PHE A 82 -18.14 17.79 13.65
C PHE A 82 -19.17 18.89 13.92
N PHE A 83 -20.45 18.60 13.62
CA PHE A 83 -21.58 19.51 13.79
C PHE A 83 -22.02 19.67 15.26
#